data_AF-A0A3L7XEU7-F1
#
_entry.id   AF-A0A3L7XEU7-F1
#
_cell.length_a   1.000
_cell.length_b   1.000
_cell.length_c   1.000
_cell.angle_alpha   90.00
_cell.angle_beta   90.00
_cell.angle_gamma   90.00
#
_symmetry.space_group_name_H-M   'P 1'
#
loop_
_entity.id
_entity.type
_entity.pdbx_description
1 polymer ?
#
loop_
_entity_poly.entity_id
_entity_poly.type
_entity_poly.pdbx_seq_one_letter_code
_entity_poly.pdbx_strand_id
1 'polypeptide(L)'
;MLMRIVLFGQAAFGKDVFEALRAAGEKIVGVSTPRPGTRPDPLFEAASIARVTVIETPALRQDGPFEQFLALKPDLLVFAFVTDIVRKRVLDAAPLGAIQFHPSLLPEHRGRTAMNWAIISGAKQTGITIFWVDEGIDTGPILLQRAVDIDQAASVGTLYYEQLAPMGVEALVEATRLVREGEAPRIPQNHALATYEPPCGPEHAKVDWMLHSRVVANLIRGCDQQPGAIANLRGEPIRIFEADLRPGAPDEPPGTVMAIVDQRAEVAAIGGTIIIGRAQRGAGPKVDAGELLMVGDVLERPL
;
A
#
# COMPACT_ATOMS: atom_id res chain seq x y z
N MET A 1 -32.63 10.39 -9.18
CA MET A 1 -31.68 10.27 -10.31
C MET A 1 -30.53 9.39 -9.86
N LEU A 2 -29.95 8.56 -10.74
CA LEU A 2 -28.76 7.76 -10.41
C LEU A 2 -27.55 8.67 -10.18
N MET A 3 -26.86 8.48 -9.04
CA MET A 3 -25.64 9.18 -8.66
C MET A 3 -24.53 8.94 -9.68
N ARG A 4 -23.96 10.02 -10.23
CA ARG A 4 -22.89 10.00 -11.23
C ARG A 4 -21.53 9.96 -10.54
N ILE A 5 -20.79 8.87 -10.73
CA ILE A 5 -19.50 8.66 -10.06
C ILE A 5 -18.36 8.92 -11.05
N VAL A 6 -17.35 9.65 -10.59
CA VAL A 6 -16.02 9.60 -11.22
C VAL A 6 -15.08 8.84 -10.30
N LEU A 7 -14.53 7.73 -10.82
CA LEU A 7 -13.59 6.88 -10.09
C LEU A 7 -12.16 7.35 -10.39
N PHE A 8 -11.41 7.68 -9.34
CA PHE A 8 -9.97 7.89 -9.42
C PHE A 8 -9.28 6.62 -8.92
N GLY A 9 -8.28 6.13 -9.65
CA GLY A 9 -7.54 4.96 -9.19
C GLY A 9 -6.45 4.53 -10.16
N GLN A 10 -5.83 3.41 -9.86
CA GLN A 10 -4.73 2.85 -10.66
C GLN A 10 -4.56 1.36 -10.39
N ALA A 11 -3.77 0.70 -11.22
CA ALA A 11 -3.37 -0.69 -11.09
C ALA A 11 -4.57 -1.66 -11.02
N ALA A 12 -4.30 -2.91 -10.60
CA ALA A 12 -5.30 -3.95 -10.47
C ALA A 12 -6.43 -3.56 -9.50
N PHE A 13 -6.10 -2.93 -8.36
CA PHE A 13 -7.11 -2.53 -7.38
C PHE A 13 -8.12 -1.53 -7.92
N GLY A 14 -7.67 -0.50 -8.65
CA GLY A 14 -8.56 0.45 -9.31
C GLY A 14 -9.49 -0.24 -10.31
N LYS A 15 -8.96 -1.18 -11.10
CA LYS A 15 -9.75 -2.01 -12.02
C LYS A 15 -10.80 -2.85 -11.29
N ASP A 16 -10.42 -3.51 -10.21
CA ASP A 16 -11.33 -4.40 -9.47
C ASP A 16 -12.46 -3.61 -8.81
N VAL A 17 -12.17 -2.41 -8.28
CA VAL A 17 -13.18 -1.45 -7.80
C VAL A 17 -14.10 -1.01 -8.94
N PHE A 18 -13.56 -0.67 -10.11
CA PHE A 18 -14.34 -0.27 -11.28
C PHE A 18 -15.33 -1.35 -11.72
N GLU A 19 -14.88 -2.60 -11.80
CA GLU A 19 -15.71 -3.74 -12.16
C GLU A 19 -16.78 -4.01 -11.11
N ALA A 20 -16.41 -3.99 -9.82
CA ALA A 20 -17.34 -4.23 -8.72
C ALA A 20 -18.45 -3.17 -8.61
N LEU A 21 -18.10 -1.89 -8.72
CA LEU A 21 -19.09 -0.80 -8.72
C LEU A 21 -20.07 -0.93 -9.90
N ARG A 22 -19.59 -1.28 -11.10
CA ARG A 22 -20.46 -1.51 -12.26
C ARG A 22 -21.36 -2.73 -12.09
N ALA A 23 -20.84 -3.81 -11.52
CA ALA A 23 -21.62 -5.00 -11.19
C ALA A 23 -22.73 -4.69 -10.16
N ALA A 24 -22.46 -3.77 -9.23
CA ALA A 24 -23.44 -3.26 -8.27
C ALA A 24 -24.45 -2.26 -8.88
N GLY A 25 -24.38 -2.00 -10.19
CA GLY A 25 -25.29 -1.10 -10.90
C GLY A 25 -24.97 0.39 -10.75
N GLU A 26 -23.79 0.74 -10.22
CA GLU A 26 -23.38 2.12 -10.05
C GLU A 26 -23.05 2.79 -11.38
N LYS A 27 -23.41 4.07 -11.51
CA LYS A 27 -23.22 4.84 -12.74
C LYS A 27 -21.87 5.57 -12.74
N ILE A 28 -20.85 4.88 -13.24
CA ILE A 28 -19.52 5.47 -13.47
C ILE A 28 -19.54 6.27 -14.79
N VAL A 29 -19.41 7.60 -14.69
CA VAL A 29 -19.45 8.52 -15.84
C VAL A 29 -18.07 8.93 -16.32
N GLY A 30 -17.04 8.69 -15.52
CA GLY A 30 -15.66 8.89 -15.90
C GLY A 30 -14.71 8.13 -14.99
N VAL A 31 -13.50 7.94 -15.48
CA VAL A 31 -12.39 7.35 -14.73
C VAL A 31 -11.19 8.29 -14.83
N SER A 32 -10.47 8.45 -13.74
CA SER A 32 -9.22 9.18 -13.72
C SER A 32 -8.07 8.30 -13.26
N THR A 33 -7.04 8.21 -14.08
CA THR A 33 -5.86 7.36 -13.87
C THR A 33 -4.59 8.19 -13.79
N PRO A 34 -3.46 7.64 -13.32
CA PRO A 34 -2.16 8.28 -13.47
C PRO A 34 -1.78 8.49 -14.93
N ARG A 35 -0.67 9.20 -15.15
CA ARG A 35 -0.05 9.29 -16.48
C ARG A 35 0.28 7.88 -17.01
N PRO A 36 0.07 7.60 -18.31
CA PRO A 36 0.48 6.36 -18.93
C PRO A 36 1.96 6.06 -18.69
N GLY A 37 2.24 4.83 -18.25
CA GLY A 37 3.59 4.28 -18.19
C GLY A 37 3.98 3.59 -19.50
N THR A 38 5.03 2.76 -19.44
CA THR A 38 5.43 1.90 -20.58
C THR A 38 4.43 0.78 -20.86
N ARG A 39 3.69 0.34 -19.83
CA ARG A 39 2.53 -0.53 -19.95
C ARG A 39 1.28 0.27 -19.60
N PRO A 40 0.15 0.04 -20.30
CA PRO A 40 -1.12 0.64 -19.92
C PRO A 40 -1.52 0.25 -18.48
N ASP A 41 -2.16 1.17 -17.78
CA ASP A 41 -2.71 0.91 -16.45
C ASP A 41 -3.96 0.00 -16.57
N PRO A 42 -4.09 -1.06 -15.75
CA PRO A 42 -5.25 -1.96 -15.80
C PRO A 42 -6.61 -1.27 -15.69
N LEU A 43 -6.73 -0.20 -14.89
CA LEU A 43 -7.97 0.57 -14.80
C LEU A 43 -8.24 1.36 -16.08
N PHE A 44 -7.19 1.94 -16.68
CA PHE A 44 -7.31 2.63 -17.97
C PHE A 44 -7.84 1.69 -19.05
N GLU A 45 -7.30 0.47 -19.14
CA GLU A 45 -7.73 -0.53 -20.13
C GLU A 45 -9.19 -0.95 -19.91
N ALA A 46 -9.56 -1.28 -18.67
CA ALA A 46 -10.91 -1.68 -18.32
C ALA A 46 -11.95 -0.59 -18.62
N ALA A 47 -11.64 0.67 -18.28
CA ALA A 47 -12.49 1.82 -18.57
C ALA A 47 -12.64 2.08 -20.07
N SER A 48 -11.55 1.93 -20.83
CA SER A 48 -11.54 2.10 -22.30
C SER A 48 -12.38 1.03 -22.99
N ILE A 49 -12.25 -0.24 -22.59
CA ILE A 49 -13.07 -1.36 -23.11
C ILE A 49 -14.56 -1.10 -22.81
N ALA A 50 -14.86 -0.57 -21.63
CA ALA A 50 -16.19 -0.20 -21.21
C ALA A 50 -16.74 1.08 -21.88
N ARG A 51 -15.92 1.78 -22.67
CA ARG A 51 -16.24 3.08 -23.30
C ARG A 51 -16.62 4.16 -22.28
N VAL A 52 -15.99 4.12 -21.10
CA VAL A 52 -16.10 5.18 -20.10
C VAL A 52 -15.03 6.24 -20.39
N THR A 53 -15.36 7.52 -20.26
CA THR A 53 -14.41 8.62 -20.46
C THR A 53 -13.25 8.48 -19.47
N VAL A 54 -12.01 8.50 -19.98
CA VAL A 54 -10.80 8.46 -19.15
C VAL A 54 -10.05 9.79 -19.24
N ILE A 55 -9.68 10.35 -18.10
CA ILE A 55 -8.92 11.60 -18.00
C ILE A 55 -7.74 11.39 -17.06
N GLU A 56 -6.52 11.70 -17.48
CA GLU A 56 -5.35 11.58 -16.59
C GLU A 56 -5.47 12.53 -15.39
N THR A 57 -5.20 12.03 -14.18
CA THR A 57 -5.30 12.81 -12.93
C THR A 57 -4.43 14.08 -13.00
N PRO A 58 -3.17 14.04 -13.47
CA PRO A 58 -2.35 15.25 -13.60
C PRO A 58 -2.88 16.26 -14.63
N ALA A 59 -3.63 15.80 -15.64
CA ALA A 59 -4.20 16.67 -16.68
C ALA A 59 -5.32 17.57 -16.15
N LEU A 60 -6.02 17.15 -15.08
CA LEU A 60 -7.07 17.95 -14.41
C LEU A 60 -6.58 19.27 -13.81
N ARG A 61 -5.26 19.53 -13.83
CA ARG A 61 -4.67 20.82 -13.48
C ARG A 61 -4.86 21.86 -14.58
N GLN A 62 -5.06 21.43 -15.82
CA GLN A 62 -5.21 22.27 -17.00
C GLN A 62 -6.70 22.51 -17.28
N ASP A 63 -7.04 23.69 -17.82
CA ASP A 63 -8.44 24.08 -17.99
C ASP A 63 -9.19 23.18 -18.99
N GLY A 64 -8.59 22.82 -20.12
CA GLY A 64 -9.24 21.95 -21.11
C GLY A 64 -9.72 20.60 -20.55
N PRO A 65 -8.82 19.77 -19.98
CA PRO A 65 -9.20 18.52 -19.30
C PRO A 65 -10.13 18.73 -18.11
N PHE A 66 -10.01 19.85 -17.38
CA PHE A 66 -10.92 20.16 -16.29
C PHE A 66 -12.34 20.46 -16.77
N GLU A 67 -12.51 21.21 -17.86
CA GLU A 67 -13.83 21.45 -18.47
C GLU A 67 -14.47 20.13 -18.96
N GLN A 68 -13.67 19.22 -19.52
CA GLN A 68 -14.15 17.87 -19.86
C GLN A 68 -14.63 17.12 -18.63
N PHE A 69 -13.88 17.20 -17.52
CA PHE A 69 -14.27 16.61 -16.24
C PHE A 69 -15.57 17.23 -15.68
N LEU A 70 -15.73 18.56 -15.73
CA LEU A 70 -16.98 19.23 -15.33
C LEU A 70 -18.17 18.82 -16.19
N ALA A 71 -17.97 18.62 -17.49
CA ALA A 71 -19.02 18.14 -18.39
C ALA A 71 -19.54 16.73 -18.00
N LEU A 72 -18.75 15.95 -17.25
CA LEU A 72 -19.20 14.69 -16.66
C LEU A 72 -20.19 14.88 -15.51
N LYS A 73 -20.38 16.09 -14.98
CA LYS A 73 -21.33 16.39 -13.88
C LYS A 73 -21.24 15.35 -12.75
N PRO A 74 -20.06 15.16 -12.12
CA PRO A 74 -19.92 14.19 -11.04
C PRO A 74 -20.79 14.59 -9.84
N ASP A 75 -21.45 13.60 -9.23
CA ASP A 75 -22.15 13.77 -7.94
C ASP A 75 -21.23 13.37 -6.78
N LEU A 76 -20.45 12.29 -6.95
CA LEU A 76 -19.50 11.73 -5.99
C LEU A 76 -18.17 11.39 -6.68
N LEU A 77 -17.07 11.63 -5.99
CA LEU A 77 -15.76 11.09 -6.38
C LEU A 77 -15.39 9.90 -5.50
N VAL A 78 -14.87 8.83 -6.10
CA VAL A 78 -14.43 7.63 -5.38
C VAL A 78 -12.94 7.44 -5.66
N PHE A 79 -12.10 7.44 -4.63
CA PHE A 79 -10.64 7.33 -4.74
C PHE A 79 -10.20 5.93 -4.32
N ALA A 80 -9.83 5.11 -5.29
CA ALA A 80 -9.32 3.76 -5.13
C ALA A 80 -7.79 3.75 -5.31
N PHE A 81 -7.06 3.94 -4.21
CA PHE A 81 -5.59 3.89 -4.17
C PHE A 81 -4.92 4.98 -5.04
N VAL A 82 -5.32 6.23 -4.85
CA VAL A 82 -4.82 7.38 -5.62
C VAL A 82 -3.55 7.92 -4.99
N THR A 83 -2.50 8.10 -5.79
CA THR A 83 -1.23 8.67 -5.31
C THR A 83 -0.95 10.10 -5.78
N ASP A 84 -1.70 10.57 -6.77
CA ASP A 84 -1.60 11.94 -7.27
C ASP A 84 -2.35 12.90 -6.35
N ILE A 85 -1.76 14.08 -6.13
CA ILE A 85 -2.46 15.17 -5.42
C ILE A 85 -3.59 15.69 -6.31
N VAL A 86 -4.83 15.48 -5.87
CA VAL A 86 -6.05 16.02 -6.47
C VAL A 86 -6.29 17.43 -5.95
N ARG A 87 -6.48 18.39 -6.87
CA ARG A 87 -6.66 19.81 -6.50
C ARG A 87 -8.06 20.05 -5.96
N LYS A 88 -8.20 21.04 -5.08
CA LYS A 88 -9.48 21.48 -4.53
C LYS A 88 -10.56 21.73 -5.61
N ARG A 89 -10.20 22.33 -6.75
CA ARG A 89 -11.12 22.55 -7.89
C ARG A 89 -11.82 21.27 -8.39
N VAL A 90 -11.14 20.12 -8.28
CA VAL A 90 -11.67 18.81 -8.68
C VAL A 90 -12.57 18.26 -7.57
N LEU A 91 -12.14 18.37 -6.31
CA LEU A 91 -12.93 17.93 -5.15
C LEU A 91 -14.27 18.70 -5.06
N ASP A 92 -14.23 20.02 -5.29
CA ASP A 92 -15.40 20.90 -5.23
C ASP A 92 -16.41 20.65 -6.38
N ALA A 93 -16.04 19.92 -7.42
CA ALA A 93 -16.91 19.65 -8.57
C ALA A 93 -18.02 18.64 -8.25
N ALA A 94 -17.85 17.83 -7.20
CA ALA A 94 -18.79 16.80 -6.79
C ALA A 94 -19.53 17.23 -5.50
N PRO A 95 -20.84 17.54 -5.57
CA PRO A 95 -21.58 18.08 -4.43
C PRO A 95 -21.71 17.11 -3.23
N LEU A 96 -21.63 15.79 -3.45
CA LEU A 96 -21.62 14.82 -2.35
C LEU A 96 -20.22 14.65 -1.74
N GLY A 97 -19.19 15.21 -2.37
CA GLY A 97 -17.80 15.17 -1.93
C GLY A 97 -17.01 14.02 -2.56
N ALA A 98 -15.98 13.57 -1.84
CA ALA A 98 -15.10 12.49 -2.25
C ALA A 98 -14.91 11.50 -1.10
N ILE A 99 -14.94 10.20 -1.42
CA ILE A 99 -14.58 9.12 -0.49
C ILE A 99 -13.30 8.45 -0.95
N GLN A 100 -12.46 8.02 -0.01
CA GLN A 100 -11.15 7.44 -0.31
C GLN A 100 -10.90 6.18 0.49
N PHE A 101 -10.31 5.20 -0.19
CA PHE A 101 -9.72 4.02 0.42
C PHE A 101 -8.34 4.34 1.00
N HIS A 102 -8.14 3.96 2.26
CA HIS A 102 -6.86 4.01 2.94
C HIS A 102 -6.53 2.68 3.64
N PRO A 103 -5.36 2.08 3.42
CA PRO A 103 -5.03 0.74 3.94
C PRO A 103 -4.42 0.80 5.36
N SER A 104 -5.12 1.45 6.28
CA SER A 104 -4.87 1.37 7.72
C SER A 104 -6.16 1.58 8.52
N LEU A 105 -6.04 1.41 9.83
CA LEU A 105 -7.06 1.83 10.79
C LEU A 105 -6.82 3.30 11.17
N LEU A 106 -7.33 4.23 10.35
CA LEU A 106 -7.27 5.66 10.68
C LEU A 106 -7.84 5.93 12.08
N PRO A 107 -7.22 6.81 12.89
CA PRO A 107 -6.22 7.81 12.49
C PRO A 107 -4.75 7.32 12.47
N GLU A 108 -4.47 6.05 12.72
CA GLU A 108 -3.11 5.51 12.67
C GLU A 108 -2.61 5.38 11.23
N HIS A 109 -1.31 5.59 11.03
CA HIS A 109 -0.61 5.43 9.76
C HIS A 109 -1.20 6.24 8.61
N ARG A 110 -1.40 7.55 8.80
CA ARG A 110 -1.75 8.45 7.68
C ARG A 110 -0.62 8.49 6.65
N GLY A 111 -0.97 8.67 5.38
CA GLY A 111 -0.02 8.82 4.28
C GLY A 111 0.25 7.54 3.47
N ARG A 112 1.21 7.65 2.55
CA ARG A 112 1.28 6.77 1.37
C ARG A 112 1.79 5.34 1.60
N THR A 113 2.49 5.09 2.70
CA THR A 113 3.10 3.78 3.01
C THR A 113 2.59 3.20 4.32
N ALA A 114 1.29 3.42 4.60
CA ALA A 114 0.64 3.02 5.84
C ALA A 114 0.82 1.52 6.15
N MET A 115 0.66 0.66 5.14
CA MET A 115 0.81 -0.79 5.29
C MET A 115 2.25 -1.19 5.66
N ASN A 116 3.25 -0.55 5.06
CA ASN A 116 4.65 -0.78 5.40
C ASN A 116 4.88 -0.47 6.87
N TRP A 117 4.43 0.70 7.33
CA TRP A 117 4.65 1.15 8.71
C TRP A 117 3.89 0.34 9.75
N ALA A 118 2.68 -0.14 9.42
CA ALA A 118 1.95 -1.07 10.28
C ALA A 118 2.78 -2.34 10.54
N ILE A 119 3.38 -2.92 9.50
CA ILE A 119 4.22 -4.12 9.66
C ILE A 119 5.56 -3.79 10.34
N ILE A 120 6.26 -2.73 9.91
CA ILE A 120 7.57 -2.33 10.45
C ILE A 120 7.47 -2.04 11.95
N SER A 121 6.42 -1.35 12.39
CA SER A 121 6.20 -1.04 13.82
C SER A 121 5.79 -2.26 14.64
N GLY A 122 5.49 -3.40 14.01
CA GLY A 122 5.06 -4.62 14.68
C GLY A 122 3.61 -4.58 15.14
N ALA A 123 2.74 -3.86 14.43
CA ALA A 123 1.31 -3.91 14.67
C ALA A 123 0.82 -5.36 14.54
N LYS A 124 -0.07 -5.75 15.46
CA LYS A 124 -0.71 -7.07 15.44
C LYS A 124 -2.00 -7.07 14.62
N GLN A 125 -2.54 -5.88 14.38
CA GLN A 125 -3.78 -5.65 13.67
C GLN A 125 -3.61 -4.42 12.81
N THR A 126 -4.23 -4.43 11.64
CA THR A 126 -4.40 -3.28 10.77
C THR A 126 -5.76 -3.39 10.10
N GLY A 127 -5.97 -2.77 8.95
CA GLY A 127 -7.21 -2.85 8.23
C GLY A 127 -7.30 -1.84 7.12
N ILE A 128 -8.54 -1.51 6.79
CA ILE A 128 -8.86 -0.51 5.78
C ILE A 128 -9.83 0.49 6.38
N THR A 129 -9.73 1.72 5.92
CA THR A 129 -10.68 2.79 6.22
C THR A 129 -11.18 3.38 4.91
N ILE A 130 -12.50 3.50 4.77
CA ILE A 130 -13.09 4.42 3.81
C ILE A 130 -13.45 5.70 4.56
N PHE A 131 -12.91 6.82 4.11
CA PHE A 131 -13.11 8.11 4.75
C PHE A 131 -13.46 9.17 3.73
N TRP A 132 -13.97 10.30 4.20
CA TRP A 132 -14.29 11.46 3.39
C TRP A 132 -13.06 12.34 3.22
N VAL A 133 -12.72 12.67 1.99
CA VAL A 133 -11.54 13.50 1.70
C VAL A 133 -11.78 14.93 2.16
N ASP A 134 -10.78 15.51 2.83
CA ASP A 134 -10.70 16.92 3.20
C ASP A 134 -9.37 17.52 2.70
N GLU A 135 -8.97 18.68 3.20
CA GLU A 135 -7.74 19.36 2.76
C GLU A 135 -6.45 18.76 3.37
N GLY A 136 -6.57 17.88 4.37
CA GLY A 136 -5.42 17.26 5.02
C GLY A 136 -5.04 15.91 4.40
N ILE A 137 -3.98 15.31 4.94
CA ILE A 137 -3.51 13.98 4.51
C ILE A 137 -4.22 12.94 5.36
N ASP A 138 -5.23 12.28 4.79
CA ASP A 138 -6.01 11.22 5.42
C ASP A 138 -6.62 11.64 6.78
N THR A 139 -7.03 12.91 6.91
CA THR A 139 -7.55 13.50 8.16
C THR A 139 -9.08 13.50 8.24
N GLY A 140 -9.76 13.34 7.11
CA GLY A 140 -11.19 13.57 7.06
C GLY A 140 -12.03 12.49 7.76
N PRO A 141 -13.33 12.74 7.96
CA PRO A 141 -14.20 11.87 8.74
C PRO A 141 -14.28 10.44 8.20
N ILE A 142 -14.29 9.46 9.08
CA ILE A 142 -14.43 8.04 8.75
C ILE A 142 -15.87 7.77 8.32
N LEU A 143 -16.03 7.04 7.21
CA LEU A 143 -17.30 6.51 6.73
C LEU A 143 -17.46 5.07 7.21
N LEU A 144 -16.46 4.22 6.99
CA LEU A 144 -16.42 2.87 7.55
C LEU A 144 -14.98 2.39 7.71
N GLN A 145 -14.80 1.40 8.58
CA GLN A 145 -13.51 0.79 8.87
C GLN A 145 -13.69 -0.71 9.09
N ARG A 146 -12.69 -1.50 8.68
CA ARG A 146 -12.65 -2.96 8.88
C ARG A 146 -11.23 -3.34 9.29
N ALA A 147 -11.12 -4.22 10.29
CA ALA A 147 -9.85 -4.65 10.85
C ALA A 147 -9.50 -6.07 10.43
N VAL A 148 -8.20 -6.36 10.35
CA VAL A 148 -7.63 -7.68 10.13
C VAL A 148 -6.39 -7.89 10.98
N ASP A 149 -6.20 -9.11 11.46
CA ASP A 149 -4.99 -9.48 12.17
C ASP A 149 -3.83 -9.67 11.20
N ILE A 150 -2.63 -9.22 11.60
CA ILE A 150 -1.40 -9.38 10.83
C ILE A 150 -0.74 -10.68 11.28
N ASP A 151 -0.71 -11.67 10.37
CA ASP A 151 0.04 -12.90 10.60
C ASP A 151 1.54 -12.61 10.76
N GLN A 152 2.23 -13.40 11.59
CA GLN A 152 3.65 -13.19 11.88
C GLN A 152 4.55 -13.43 10.66
N ALA A 153 4.11 -14.26 9.71
CA ALA A 153 4.79 -14.51 8.44
C ALA A 153 4.33 -13.57 7.30
N ALA A 154 3.23 -12.82 7.49
CA ALA A 154 2.72 -11.94 6.44
C ALA A 154 3.71 -10.81 6.11
N SER A 155 4.05 -10.68 4.83
CA SER A 155 4.70 -9.51 4.26
C SER A 155 3.69 -8.43 3.89
N VAL A 156 4.15 -7.21 3.61
CA VAL A 156 3.27 -6.13 3.11
C VAL A 156 2.52 -6.53 1.83
N GLY A 157 3.17 -7.32 0.97
CA GLY A 157 2.57 -7.81 -0.27
C GLY A 157 1.46 -8.83 -0.01
N THR A 158 1.74 -9.88 0.78
CA THR A 158 0.74 -10.93 1.08
C THR A 158 -0.45 -10.35 1.83
N LEU A 159 -0.22 -9.53 2.86
CA LEU A 159 -1.28 -8.81 3.57
C LEU A 159 -2.17 -8.01 2.62
N TYR A 160 -1.57 -7.26 1.69
CA TYR A 160 -2.32 -6.47 0.73
C TYR A 160 -3.18 -7.32 -0.20
N TYR A 161 -2.57 -8.29 -0.90
CA TYR A 161 -3.27 -9.06 -1.93
C TYR A 161 -4.30 -10.03 -1.36
N GLU A 162 -4.02 -10.65 -0.22
CA GLU A 162 -4.87 -11.69 0.35
C GLU A 162 -5.99 -11.12 1.24
N GLN A 163 -5.76 -9.96 1.88
CA GLN A 163 -6.70 -9.43 2.87
C GLN A 163 -7.19 -8.02 2.53
N LEU A 164 -6.30 -7.04 2.38
CA LEU A 164 -6.71 -5.63 2.32
C LEU A 164 -7.35 -5.24 0.98
N ALA A 165 -6.83 -5.74 -0.14
CA ALA A 165 -7.36 -5.45 -1.47
C ALA A 165 -8.79 -5.99 -1.67
N PRO A 166 -9.10 -7.29 -1.45
CA PRO A 166 -10.47 -7.78 -1.60
C PRO A 166 -11.43 -7.07 -0.62
N MET A 167 -11.02 -6.89 0.64
CA MET A 167 -11.80 -6.14 1.63
C MET A 167 -12.03 -4.69 1.22
N GLY A 168 -11.04 -4.04 0.62
CA GLY A 168 -11.12 -2.66 0.14
C GLY A 168 -12.10 -2.49 -1.02
N VAL A 169 -12.17 -3.46 -1.93
CA VAL A 169 -13.15 -3.46 -3.03
C VAL A 169 -14.58 -3.55 -2.47
N GLU A 170 -14.84 -4.51 -1.58
CA GLU A 170 -16.14 -4.67 -0.93
C GLU A 170 -16.55 -3.41 -0.15
N ALA A 171 -15.61 -2.86 0.62
CA ALA A 171 -15.78 -1.65 1.40
C ALA A 171 -16.13 -0.42 0.55
N LEU A 172 -15.49 -0.24 -0.60
CA LEU A 172 -15.79 0.89 -1.49
C LEU A 172 -17.18 0.76 -2.15
N VAL A 173 -17.61 -0.47 -2.46
CA VAL A 173 -18.98 -0.72 -2.94
C VAL A 173 -20.00 -0.40 -1.85
N GLU A 174 -19.77 -0.89 -0.62
CA GLU A 174 -20.63 -0.60 0.53
C GLU A 174 -20.70 0.90 0.82
N ALA A 175 -19.54 1.57 0.85
CA ALA A 175 -19.47 3.01 1.10
C ALA A 175 -20.21 3.81 0.02
N THR A 176 -20.02 3.47 -1.26
CA THR A 176 -20.72 4.13 -2.37
C THR A 176 -22.24 3.98 -2.25
N ARG A 177 -22.71 2.78 -1.90
CA ARG A 177 -24.13 2.52 -1.64
C ARG A 177 -24.67 3.40 -0.50
N LEU A 178 -23.96 3.46 0.63
CA LEU A 178 -24.36 4.28 1.78
C LEU A 178 -24.45 5.78 1.41
N VAL A 179 -23.52 6.28 0.58
CA VAL A 179 -23.58 7.67 0.11
C VAL A 179 -24.81 7.89 -0.76
N ARG A 180 -25.08 6.97 -1.69
CA ARG A 180 -26.24 7.05 -2.59
C ARG A 180 -27.58 7.07 -1.82
N GLU A 181 -27.66 6.31 -0.73
CA GLU A 181 -28.85 6.20 0.10
C GLU A 181 -28.99 7.35 1.11
N GLY A 182 -27.96 8.20 1.26
CA GLY A 182 -27.95 9.29 2.22
C GLY A 182 -27.68 8.84 3.66
N GLU A 183 -27.14 7.63 3.84
CA GLU A 183 -26.89 6.99 5.14
C GLU A 183 -25.40 6.97 5.53
N ALA A 184 -24.50 7.45 4.65
CA ALA A 184 -23.07 7.43 4.91
C ALA A 184 -22.69 8.34 6.09
N PRO A 185 -22.13 7.78 7.18
CA PRO A 185 -21.79 8.55 8.36
C PRO A 185 -20.53 9.41 8.12
N ARG A 186 -20.34 10.41 8.98
CA ARG A 186 -19.16 11.29 9.01
C ARG A 186 -18.60 11.29 10.42
N ILE A 187 -17.90 10.23 10.78
CA ILE A 187 -17.35 10.05 12.14
C ILE A 187 -16.02 10.80 12.23
N PRO A 188 -15.90 11.86 13.05
CA PRO A 188 -14.64 12.57 13.21
C PRO A 188 -13.54 11.65 13.73
N GLN A 189 -12.34 11.76 13.17
CA GLN A 189 -11.19 11.03 13.69
C GLN A 189 -10.75 11.59 15.05
N ASN A 190 -10.24 10.73 15.94
CA ASN A 190 -9.58 11.19 17.16
C ASN A 190 -8.13 11.61 16.83
N HIS A 191 -7.92 12.90 16.53
CA HIS A 191 -6.61 13.39 16.11
C HIS A 191 -5.49 13.23 17.16
N ALA A 192 -5.80 13.02 18.44
CA ALA A 192 -4.80 12.75 19.48
C ALA A 192 -4.15 11.36 19.35
N LEU A 193 -4.78 10.44 18.63
CA LEU A 193 -4.26 9.09 18.33
C LEU A 193 -3.62 9.00 16.94
N ALA A 194 -3.55 10.12 16.21
CA ALA A 194 -3.07 10.11 14.85
C ALA A 194 -1.56 9.89 14.78
N THR A 195 -1.13 9.04 13.86
CA THR A 195 0.28 8.91 13.49
C THR A 195 0.46 9.25 12.01
N TYR A 196 1.64 9.74 11.69
CA TYR A 196 2.06 10.02 10.33
C TYR A 196 3.53 9.67 10.22
N GLU A 197 3.85 8.81 9.28
CA GLU A 197 5.21 8.41 8.98
C GLU A 197 5.61 8.90 7.58
N PRO A 198 6.89 9.26 7.36
CA PRO A 198 7.36 9.60 6.03
C PRO A 198 7.19 8.41 5.07
N PRO A 199 7.06 8.63 3.75
CA PRO A 199 7.02 7.53 2.79
C PRO A 199 8.20 6.57 3.00
N CYS A 200 7.90 5.29 3.20
CA CYS A 200 8.90 4.24 3.40
C CYS A 200 9.75 4.12 2.12
N GLY A 201 11.03 4.45 2.26
CA GLY A 201 12.02 4.50 1.18
C GLY A 201 13.32 3.80 1.59
N PRO A 202 14.33 3.78 0.70
CA PRO A 202 15.62 3.10 0.95
C PRO A 202 16.29 3.52 2.27
N GLU A 203 16.16 4.78 2.68
CA GLU A 203 16.68 5.31 3.94
C GLU A 203 16.05 4.65 5.18
N HIS A 204 14.80 4.22 5.08
CA HIS A 204 14.06 3.54 6.14
C HIS A 204 14.25 2.02 6.12
N ALA A 205 14.74 1.47 5.01
CA ALA A 205 14.83 0.04 4.77
C ALA A 205 16.17 -0.59 5.20
N LYS A 206 17.06 0.19 5.83
CA LYS A 206 18.39 -0.29 6.28
C LYS A 206 18.25 -1.24 7.46
N VAL A 207 18.71 -2.46 7.30
CA VAL A 207 18.68 -3.48 8.35
C VAL A 207 19.75 -3.19 9.38
N ASP A 208 19.33 -3.05 10.64
CA ASP A 208 20.22 -3.00 11.79
C ASP A 208 20.15 -4.33 12.54
N TRP A 209 21.17 -5.17 12.33
CA TRP A 209 21.27 -6.50 12.94
C TRP A 209 21.50 -6.46 14.46
N MET A 210 21.83 -5.28 15.02
CA MET A 210 21.92 -5.07 16.47
C MET A 210 20.56 -4.87 17.13
N LEU A 211 19.47 -4.85 16.35
CA LEU A 211 18.12 -4.86 16.89
C LEU A 211 17.62 -6.29 17.13
N HIS A 212 16.61 -6.42 17.99
CA HIS A 212 15.97 -7.70 18.25
C HIS A 212 15.40 -8.30 16.97
N SER A 213 15.49 -9.62 16.81
CA SER A 213 15.10 -10.40 15.63
C SER A 213 13.70 -10.07 15.12
N ARG A 214 12.73 -9.90 16.03
CA ARG A 214 11.38 -9.38 15.71
C ARG A 214 11.38 -8.05 14.95
N VAL A 215 12.18 -7.08 15.36
CA VAL A 215 12.26 -5.77 14.68
C VAL A 215 12.88 -5.93 13.30
N VAL A 216 13.93 -6.75 13.18
CA VAL A 216 14.57 -7.07 11.89
C VAL A 216 13.58 -7.77 10.95
N ALA A 217 12.87 -8.79 11.43
CA ALA A 217 11.88 -9.52 10.64
C ALA A 217 10.74 -8.59 10.18
N ASN A 218 10.23 -7.74 11.07
CA ASN A 218 9.20 -6.76 10.76
C ASN A 218 9.66 -5.77 9.68
N LEU A 219 10.90 -5.29 9.76
CA LEU A 219 11.47 -4.41 8.74
C LEU A 219 11.51 -5.11 7.38
N ILE A 220 12.02 -6.35 7.32
CA ILE A 220 12.13 -7.09 6.06
C ILE A 220 10.75 -7.35 5.46
N ARG A 221 9.79 -7.83 6.26
CA ARG A 221 8.41 -8.09 5.83
C ARG A 221 7.68 -6.81 5.39
N GLY A 222 7.89 -5.71 6.11
CA GLY A 222 7.27 -4.42 5.83
C GLY A 222 7.88 -3.68 4.64
N CYS A 223 9.14 -3.98 4.28
CA CYS A 223 9.80 -3.48 3.08
C CYS A 223 9.76 -4.46 1.90
N ASP A 224 9.08 -5.61 2.02
CA ASP A 224 9.05 -6.62 0.97
C ASP A 224 8.46 -6.07 -0.34
N GLN A 225 8.98 -6.53 -1.47
CA GLN A 225 8.85 -6.00 -2.83
C GLN A 225 9.42 -4.60 -3.02
N GLN A 226 8.96 -3.61 -2.26
CA GLN A 226 9.42 -2.23 -2.33
C GLN A 226 9.44 -1.59 -0.94
N PRO A 227 10.55 -0.93 -0.55
CA PRO A 227 11.79 -0.74 -1.31
C PRO A 227 12.73 -1.96 -1.32
N GLY A 228 12.43 -3.01 -0.56
CA GLY A 228 13.33 -4.11 -0.21
C GLY A 228 14.24 -3.73 0.96
N ALA A 229 14.32 -4.57 1.98
CA ALA A 229 15.20 -4.33 3.12
C ALA A 229 16.66 -4.45 2.69
N ILE A 230 17.52 -3.53 3.15
CA ILE A 230 18.87 -3.32 2.64
C ILE A 230 19.88 -3.74 3.70
N ALA A 231 20.79 -4.62 3.33
CA ALA A 231 21.96 -5.00 4.11
C ALA A 231 23.23 -4.84 3.26
N ASN A 232 24.39 -4.75 3.89
CA ASN A 232 25.66 -4.80 3.19
C ASN A 232 26.25 -6.20 3.25
N LEU A 233 26.71 -6.70 2.11
CA LEU A 233 27.49 -7.93 1.99
C LEU A 233 28.85 -7.55 1.43
N ARG A 234 29.91 -7.71 2.24
CA ARG A 234 31.30 -7.42 1.83
C ARG A 234 31.47 -5.99 1.28
N GLY A 235 30.83 -5.02 1.94
CA GLY A 235 30.85 -3.61 1.55
C GLY A 235 29.91 -3.22 0.41
N GLU A 236 29.17 -4.17 -0.19
CA GLU A 236 28.20 -3.88 -1.26
C GLU A 236 26.75 -4.00 -0.76
N PRO A 237 25.85 -3.07 -1.13
CA PRO A 237 24.45 -3.16 -0.74
C PRO A 237 23.74 -4.28 -1.50
N ILE A 238 23.02 -5.10 -0.75
CA ILE A 238 22.06 -6.09 -1.24
C ILE A 238 20.68 -5.81 -0.67
N ARG A 239 19.64 -6.24 -1.37
CA ARG A 239 18.28 -6.29 -0.82
C ARG A 239 17.92 -7.71 -0.42
N ILE A 240 17.19 -7.86 0.67
CA ILE A 240 16.69 -9.12 1.20
C ILE A 240 15.16 -9.06 1.34
N PHE A 241 14.51 -10.19 1.12
CA PHE A 241 13.05 -10.33 1.06
C PHE A 241 12.62 -11.68 1.66
N GLU A 242 11.31 -11.85 1.88
CA GLU A 242 10.72 -13.12 2.37
C GLU A 242 11.36 -13.61 3.68
N ALA A 243 11.13 -12.84 4.76
CA ALA A 243 11.68 -13.15 6.08
C ALA A 243 10.69 -13.94 6.95
N ASP A 244 11.13 -15.10 7.44
CA ASP A 244 10.54 -15.78 8.60
C ASP A 244 11.39 -15.57 9.85
N LEU A 245 10.77 -15.67 11.02
CA LEU A 245 11.44 -15.59 12.32
C LEU A 245 11.35 -16.91 13.07
N ARG A 246 12.50 -17.44 13.48
CA ARG A 246 12.59 -18.52 14.46
C ARG A 246 13.17 -17.98 15.78
N PRO A 247 12.40 -17.90 16.88
CA PRO A 247 12.93 -17.48 18.18
C PRO A 247 14.07 -18.38 18.66
N GLY A 248 15.04 -17.81 19.36
CA GLY A 248 16.19 -18.55 19.86
C GLY A 248 17.34 -17.65 20.29
N ALA A 249 18.49 -18.24 20.56
CA ALA A 249 19.72 -17.55 20.89
C ALA A 249 20.86 -18.21 20.09
N PRO A 250 21.08 -17.80 18.83
CA PRO A 250 22.20 -18.30 18.04
C PRO A 250 23.53 -17.90 18.69
N ASP A 251 24.52 -18.78 18.61
CA ASP A 251 25.88 -18.54 19.16
C ASP A 251 26.71 -17.59 18.28
N GLU A 252 26.33 -17.44 17.01
CA GLU A 252 27.00 -16.57 16.05
C GLU A 252 26.63 -15.09 16.23
N PRO A 253 27.55 -14.15 15.90
CA PRO A 253 27.25 -12.73 15.92
C PRO A 253 26.04 -12.36 15.03
N PRO A 254 25.23 -11.35 15.40
CA PRO A 254 24.12 -10.90 14.56
C PRO A 254 24.58 -10.48 13.16
N GLY A 255 23.84 -10.89 12.13
CA GLY A 255 24.17 -10.69 10.72
C GLY A 255 24.91 -11.87 10.07
N THR A 256 25.43 -12.83 10.85
CA THR A 256 26.14 -14.00 10.30
C THR A 256 25.17 -15.00 9.66
N VAL A 257 25.45 -15.42 8.42
CA VAL A 257 24.76 -16.52 7.74
C VAL A 257 25.27 -17.84 8.32
N MET A 258 24.42 -18.53 9.08
CA MET A 258 24.76 -19.77 9.79
C MET A 258 24.55 -21.01 8.93
N ALA A 259 23.53 -20.99 8.08
CA ALA A 259 23.15 -22.14 7.25
C ALA A 259 22.45 -21.69 5.97
N ILE A 260 22.54 -22.52 4.92
CA ILE A 260 21.67 -22.47 3.74
C ILE A 260 20.87 -23.76 3.72
N VAL A 261 19.53 -23.65 3.79
CA VAL A 261 18.60 -24.79 3.79
C VAL A 261 17.53 -24.51 2.74
N ASP A 262 17.37 -25.44 1.79
CA ASP A 262 16.42 -25.30 0.67
C ASP A 262 16.52 -23.95 -0.06
N GLN A 263 17.76 -23.51 -0.33
CA GLN A 263 18.09 -22.21 -0.95
C GLN A 263 17.68 -20.97 -0.11
N ARG A 264 17.28 -21.13 1.15
CA ARG A 264 17.01 -20.04 2.09
C ARG A 264 18.19 -19.86 3.04
N ALA A 265 18.50 -18.62 3.38
CA ALA A 265 19.62 -18.29 4.28
C ALA A 265 19.12 -18.10 5.71
N GLU A 266 19.71 -18.84 6.65
CA GLU A 266 19.48 -18.66 8.09
C GLU A 266 20.51 -17.70 8.67
N VAL A 267 20.07 -16.51 9.09
CA VAL A 267 20.93 -15.43 9.58
C VAL A 267 20.73 -15.23 11.08
N ALA A 268 21.85 -15.19 11.82
CA ALA A 268 21.85 -14.92 13.25
C ALA A 268 21.31 -13.50 13.53
N ALA A 269 20.48 -13.37 14.55
CA ALA A 269 19.99 -12.09 15.06
C ALA A 269 19.82 -12.15 16.58
N ILE A 270 19.73 -10.98 17.22
CA ILE A 270 19.52 -10.94 18.67
C ILE A 270 18.14 -11.50 19.01
N GLY A 271 18.08 -12.56 19.80
CA GLY A 271 16.81 -13.20 20.18
C GLY A 271 16.17 -14.05 19.07
N GLY A 272 16.92 -14.46 18.04
CA GLY A 272 16.46 -15.49 17.12
C GLY A 272 17.26 -15.62 15.82
N THR A 273 16.70 -16.39 14.90
CA THR A 273 17.22 -16.58 13.54
C THR A 273 16.24 -15.99 12.54
N ILE A 274 16.75 -15.20 11.59
CA ILE A 274 15.99 -14.68 10.46
C ILE A 274 16.23 -15.60 9.26
N ILE A 275 15.16 -16.14 8.68
CA ILE A 275 15.24 -17.00 7.51
C ILE A 275 14.88 -16.17 6.29
N ILE A 276 15.83 -15.91 5.41
CA ILE A 276 15.67 -15.08 4.22
C ILE A 276 15.41 -16.00 3.02
N GLY A 277 14.30 -15.78 2.32
CA GLY A 277 13.95 -16.53 1.11
C GLY A 277 14.65 -16.02 -0.14
N ARG A 278 14.69 -14.70 -0.34
CA ARG A 278 15.21 -14.10 -1.58
C ARG A 278 16.18 -12.96 -1.31
N ALA A 279 17.12 -12.78 -2.24
CA ALA A 279 18.07 -11.68 -2.22
C ALA A 279 18.27 -11.07 -3.61
N GLN A 280 18.79 -9.85 -3.66
CA GLN A 280 19.05 -9.11 -4.90
C GLN A 280 20.29 -8.23 -4.74
N ARG A 281 21.22 -8.28 -5.70
CA ARG A 281 22.37 -7.38 -5.76
C ARG A 281 22.13 -6.27 -6.79
N GLY A 282 22.26 -5.01 -6.36
CA GLY A 282 22.06 -3.85 -7.24
C GLY A 282 20.73 -3.89 -7.99
N ALA A 283 20.77 -3.66 -9.30
CA ALA A 283 19.61 -3.75 -10.20
C ALA A 283 19.47 -5.13 -10.89
N GLY A 284 20.19 -6.15 -10.41
CA GLY A 284 20.12 -7.52 -10.93
C GLY A 284 18.78 -8.21 -10.63
N PRO A 285 18.59 -9.45 -11.09
CA PRO A 285 17.39 -10.22 -10.76
C PRO A 285 17.31 -10.49 -9.25
N LYS A 286 16.09 -10.56 -8.71
CA LYS A 286 15.82 -11.14 -7.41
C LYS A 286 15.99 -12.66 -7.54
N VAL A 287 16.89 -13.28 -6.78
CA VAL A 287 17.24 -14.72 -6.81
C VAL A 287 17.00 -15.37 -5.44
N ASP A 288 17.12 -16.70 -5.34
CA ASP A 288 17.07 -17.36 -4.03
C ASP A 288 18.25 -16.89 -3.16
N ALA A 289 18.03 -16.78 -1.85
CA ALA A 289 19.04 -16.28 -0.93
C ALA A 289 20.33 -17.12 -0.96
N GLY A 290 20.19 -18.45 -1.09
CA GLY A 290 21.30 -19.40 -1.18
C GLY A 290 22.13 -19.31 -2.47
N GLU A 291 21.63 -18.65 -3.51
CA GLU A 291 22.40 -18.37 -4.72
C GLU A 291 23.35 -17.17 -4.53
N LEU A 292 23.03 -16.26 -3.62
CA LEU A 292 23.79 -15.02 -3.38
C LEU A 292 24.63 -15.08 -2.10
N LEU A 293 24.15 -15.77 -1.07
CA LEU A 293 24.72 -15.82 0.28
C LEU A 293 25.36 -17.18 0.54
N MET A 294 26.46 -17.18 1.29
CA MET A 294 27.16 -18.39 1.72
C MET A 294 27.27 -18.43 3.24
N VAL A 295 27.40 -19.65 3.79
CA VAL A 295 27.67 -19.84 5.22
C VAL A 295 28.95 -19.10 5.60
N GLY A 296 28.91 -18.35 6.70
CA GLY A 296 29.99 -17.49 7.18
C GLY A 296 30.00 -16.08 6.60
N ASP A 297 29.14 -15.75 5.63
CA ASP A 297 28.94 -14.35 5.23
C ASP A 297 28.37 -13.54 6.41
N VAL A 298 28.80 -12.29 6.53
CA VAL A 298 28.28 -11.34 7.52
C VAL A 298 27.53 -10.24 6.80
N LEU A 299 26.24 -10.12 7.11
CA LEU A 299 25.37 -9.05 6.65
C LEU A 299 25.48 -7.88 7.63
N GLU A 300 25.94 -6.75 7.12
CA GLU A 300 26.20 -5.55 7.92
C GLU A 300 25.09 -4.51 7.71
N ARG A 301 24.97 -3.59 8.67
CA ARG A 301 24.11 -2.42 8.50
C ARG A 301 24.69 -1.50 7.42
N PRO A 302 23.90 -1.07 6.42
CA PRO A 302 24.35 -0.06 5.47
C PRO A 302 24.61 1.28 6.16
N LEU A 303 25.69 1.96 5.77
CA LEU A 303 25.99 3.35 6.18
C LEU A 303 24.88 4.30 5.73
#